data_AF-A0A965Y4N9-F1
#
_entry.id   AF-A0A965Y4N9-F1
#
_cell.length_a   1.000
_cell.length_b   1.000
_cell.length_c   1.000
_cell.angle_alpha   90.00
_cell.angle_beta   90.00
_cell.angle_gamma   90.00
#
_symmetry.space_group_name_H-M   'P 1'
#
loop_
_entity.id
_entity.type
_entity.pdbx_description
1 polymer ?
#
loop_
_entity_poly.entity_id
_entity_poly.type
_entity_poly.pdbx_seq_one_letter_code
_entity_poly.pdbx_strand_id
1 'polypeptide(L)'
;MCGSYDLVLQQKTQGNIPQVTGKGVREVKTLSYGHQYIDEEDIKAVAEVLRGDWLSQGPSVEAFENAFADYVGTRHAVAFSNGTAALHGAYFAAGASRGDEVLTSPLTFAATANAALYTGAVPVFADIDPATACLDPEKTAEKITPVTKVIAPV
;
A
#
# COMPACT_ATOMS: atom_id res chain seq x y z
N MET A 1 16.41 23.17 -7.49
CA MET A 1 17.53 22.43 -6.88
C MET A 1 17.03 21.13 -6.26
N CYS A 2 16.67 20.15 -7.11
CA CYS A 2 16.51 18.74 -6.72
C CYS A 2 16.43 17.94 -8.04
N GLY A 3 17.56 17.85 -8.74
CA GLY A 3 17.64 17.21 -10.06
C GLY A 3 18.94 16.42 -10.25
N SER A 4 19.60 16.06 -9.15
CA SER A 4 20.93 15.47 -9.16
C SER A 4 21.03 14.12 -8.46
N TYR A 5 19.92 13.58 -7.92
CA TYR A 5 19.91 12.27 -7.26
C TYR A 5 19.38 11.12 -8.15
N ASP A 6 18.53 11.40 -9.15
CA ASP A 6 17.97 10.36 -10.03
C ASP A 6 18.96 9.83 -11.08
N LEU A 7 19.91 10.66 -11.53
CA LEU A 7 20.92 10.25 -12.52
C LEU A 7 21.98 9.30 -11.96
N VAL A 8 22.17 9.25 -10.64
CA VAL A 8 23.20 8.41 -10.01
C VAL A 8 22.69 6.98 -9.73
N LEU A 9 21.37 6.82 -9.55
CA LEU A 9 20.76 5.51 -9.32
C LEU A 9 20.30 4.82 -10.61
N GLN A 10 19.89 5.56 -11.64
CA GLN A 10 19.48 4.95 -12.92
C GLN A 10 20.66 4.50 -13.80
N GLN A 11 21.90 4.91 -13.52
CA GLN A 11 23.07 4.44 -14.27
C GLN A 11 23.77 3.20 -13.66
N LYS A 12 23.28 2.64 -12.53
CA LYS A 12 23.96 1.53 -11.84
C LYS A 12 23.21 0.19 -11.80
N THR A 13 22.12 0.02 -12.54
CA THR A 13 21.34 -1.24 -12.57
C THR A 13 21.18 -1.86 -13.95
N GLN A 14 21.93 -1.40 -14.96
CA GLN A 14 22.12 -2.11 -16.23
C GLN A 14 23.52 -2.73 -16.38
N GLY A 15 24.27 -2.85 -15.29
CA GLY A 15 25.55 -3.54 -15.26
C GLY A 15 25.41 -4.88 -14.55
N ASN A 16 25.61 -5.98 -15.29
CA ASN A 16 26.05 -7.25 -14.71
C ASN A 16 27.28 -6.95 -13.85
N ILE A 17 27.15 -6.93 -12.53
CA ILE A 17 28.30 -6.76 -11.63
C ILE A 17 29.03 -8.10 -11.63
N PRO A 18 30.23 -8.22 -12.22
CA PRO A 18 30.96 -9.47 -12.16
C PRO A 18 31.46 -9.65 -10.74
N GLN A 19 30.92 -10.64 -10.02
CA GLN A 19 31.48 -11.03 -8.74
C GLN A 19 32.80 -11.77 -8.97
N VAL A 20 33.89 -11.23 -8.45
CA VAL A 20 35.21 -11.86 -8.53
C VAL A 20 35.31 -12.92 -7.44
N THR A 21 34.81 -14.12 -7.71
CA THR A 21 35.22 -15.33 -7.01
C THR A 21 36.31 -15.99 -7.82
N GLY A 22 37.48 -16.21 -7.23
CA GLY A 22 38.58 -16.93 -7.88
C GLY A 22 38.07 -18.23 -8.52
N LYS A 23 38.21 -18.32 -9.86
CA LYS A 23 37.62 -19.29 -10.81
C LYS A 23 36.26 -18.89 -11.39
N GLY A 24 36.31 -18.08 -12.45
CA GLY A 24 35.28 -17.94 -13.47
C GLY A 24 34.14 -16.97 -13.11
N VAL A 25 33.97 -15.91 -13.91
CA VAL A 25 32.79 -15.04 -13.83
C VAL A 25 31.59 -15.87 -14.30
N ARG A 26 30.74 -16.31 -13.35
CA ARG A 26 29.42 -16.86 -13.69
C ARG A 26 28.46 -15.69 -13.85
N GLU A 27 27.60 -15.76 -14.86
CA GLU A 27 26.49 -14.82 -14.99
C GLU A 27 25.50 -15.11 -13.87
N VAL A 28 25.41 -14.20 -12.89
CA VAL A 28 24.49 -14.34 -11.76
C VAL A 28 23.37 -13.33 -11.96
N LYS A 29 22.16 -13.84 -12.27
CA LYS A 29 20.95 -13.01 -12.28
C LYS A 29 20.80 -12.33 -10.92
N THR A 30 20.72 -11.00 -10.90
CA THR A 30 20.52 -10.23 -9.67
C THR A 30 19.23 -10.71 -8.98
N LEU A 31 19.36 -11.11 -7.71
CA LEU A 31 18.22 -11.48 -6.89
C LEU A 31 17.63 -10.21 -6.26
N SER A 32 16.51 -9.74 -6.81
CA SER A 32 15.74 -8.63 -6.24
C SER A 32 14.97 -9.09 -5.00
N TYR A 33 14.71 -8.16 -4.07
CA TYR A 33 13.81 -8.39 -2.94
C TYR A 33 12.38 -8.70 -3.40
N GLY A 34 11.93 -8.08 -4.50
CA GLY A 34 10.62 -8.32 -5.11
C GLY A 34 10.64 -8.05 -6.61
N HIS A 35 9.78 -8.76 -7.33
CA HIS A 35 9.51 -8.57 -8.75
C HIS A 35 8.05 -8.94 -9.02
N GLN A 36 7.36 -8.18 -9.87
CA GLN A 36 5.98 -8.42 -10.23
C GLN A 36 5.86 -9.70 -11.05
N TYR A 37 4.84 -10.50 -10.80
CA TYR A 37 4.44 -11.56 -11.72
C TYR A 37 3.38 -10.98 -12.65
N ILE A 38 3.64 -11.03 -13.95
CA ILE A 38 2.75 -10.54 -15.02
C ILE A 38 2.77 -11.61 -16.11
N ASP A 39 1.59 -12.05 -16.54
CA ASP A 39 1.44 -13.05 -17.60
C ASP A 39 0.68 -12.50 -18.83
N GLU A 40 0.38 -13.39 -19.79
CA GLU A 40 -0.32 -13.02 -21.03
C GLU A 40 -1.79 -12.65 -20.79
N GLU A 41 -2.43 -13.15 -19.73
CA GLU A 41 -3.80 -12.80 -19.39
C GLU A 41 -3.87 -11.35 -18.90
N ASP A 42 -2.90 -10.92 -18.08
CA ASP A 42 -2.75 -9.52 -17.66
C ASP A 42 -2.58 -8.58 -18.87
N ILE A 43 -1.67 -8.93 -19.78
CA ILE A 43 -1.39 -8.13 -20.99
C ILE A 43 -2.64 -8.03 -21.86
N LYS A 44 -3.34 -9.15 -22.05
CA LYS A 44 -4.57 -9.19 -22.83
C LYS A 44 -5.65 -8.30 -22.21
N ALA A 45 -5.88 -8.38 -20.91
CA ALA A 45 -6.88 -7.57 -20.21
C ALA A 45 -6.61 -6.07 -20.39
N VAL A 46 -5.36 -5.61 -20.24
CA VAL A 46 -4.99 -4.22 -20.50
C VAL A 46 -5.19 -3.84 -21.97
N ALA A 47 -4.78 -4.70 -22.90
CA ALA A 47 -4.89 -4.43 -24.33
C ALA A 47 -6.36 -4.39 -24.81
N GLU A 48 -7.28 -5.08 -24.14
CA GLU A 48 -8.73 -4.97 -24.38
C GLU A 48 -9.26 -3.61 -23.93
N VAL A 49 -8.90 -3.15 -22.72
CA VAL A 49 -9.28 -1.82 -22.22
C VAL A 49 -8.75 -0.70 -23.13
N LEU A 50 -7.48 -0.79 -23.55
CA LEU A 50 -6.86 0.22 -24.43
C LEU A 50 -7.50 0.33 -25.82
N ARG A 51 -8.18 -0.72 -26.29
CA ARG A 51 -8.92 -0.72 -27.56
C ARG A 51 -10.39 -0.34 -27.42
N GLY A 52 -10.90 -0.24 -26.19
CA GLY A 52 -12.28 0.12 -25.89
C GLY A 52 -12.48 1.63 -25.70
N ASP A 53 -13.72 1.99 -25.32
CA ASP A 53 -14.14 3.39 -25.17
C ASP A 53 -13.82 3.99 -23.78
N TRP A 54 -13.47 3.15 -22.79
CA TRP A 54 -13.34 3.55 -21.38
C TRP A 54 -11.91 3.32 -20.87
N LEU A 55 -11.11 4.39 -20.80
CA LEU A 55 -9.71 4.32 -20.32
C LEU A 55 -9.53 4.61 -18.82
N SER A 56 -10.48 5.27 -18.18
CA SER A 56 -10.40 5.66 -16.77
C SER A 56 -11.38 4.85 -15.92
N GLN A 57 -12.51 5.44 -15.52
CA GLN A 57 -13.60 4.69 -14.92
C GLN A 57 -14.45 4.05 -16.03
N GLY A 58 -14.96 2.86 -15.76
CA GLY A 58 -15.75 2.12 -16.73
C GLY A 58 -16.08 0.71 -16.26
N PRO A 59 -16.64 -0.13 -17.15
CA PRO A 59 -17.14 -1.47 -16.81
C PRO A 59 -16.07 -2.39 -16.19
N SER A 60 -14.79 -2.23 -16.56
CA SER A 60 -13.71 -3.02 -15.99
C SER A 60 -13.48 -2.75 -14.50
N VAL A 61 -13.73 -1.52 -14.04
CA VAL A 61 -13.65 -1.18 -12.60
C VAL A 61 -14.78 -1.83 -11.84
N GLU A 62 -16.02 -1.73 -12.34
CA GLU A 62 -17.19 -2.37 -11.72
C GLU A 62 -17.04 -3.90 -11.67
N ALA A 63 -16.54 -4.51 -12.76
CA ALA A 63 -16.25 -5.94 -12.78
C ALA A 63 -15.19 -6.33 -11.74
N PHE A 64 -14.12 -5.54 -11.60
CA PHE A 64 -13.09 -5.77 -10.58
C PHE A 64 -13.65 -5.63 -9.16
N GLU A 65 -14.44 -4.58 -8.89
CA GLU A 65 -15.06 -4.35 -7.59
C GLU A 65 -15.99 -5.50 -7.19
N ASN A 66 -16.84 -5.97 -8.11
CA ASN A 66 -17.72 -7.11 -7.87
C ASN A 66 -16.93 -8.40 -7.60
N ALA A 67 -15.93 -8.71 -8.44
CA ALA A 67 -15.09 -9.89 -8.25
C ALA A 67 -14.30 -9.84 -6.94
N PHE A 68 -13.81 -8.66 -6.55
CA PHE A 68 -13.06 -8.48 -5.31
C PHE A 68 -13.99 -8.57 -4.08
N ALA A 69 -15.20 -8.02 -4.16
CA ALA A 69 -16.20 -8.14 -3.10
C ALA A 69 -16.56 -9.61 -2.85
N ASP A 70 -16.77 -10.38 -3.92
CA ASP A 70 -17.02 -11.82 -3.85
C ASP A 70 -15.83 -12.59 -3.27
N TYR A 71 -14.61 -12.27 -3.71
CA TYR A 71 -13.38 -12.92 -3.24
C TYR A 71 -13.16 -12.73 -1.73
N VAL A 72 -13.37 -11.51 -1.22
CA VAL A 72 -13.19 -11.18 0.21
C VAL A 72 -14.41 -11.57 1.05
N GLY A 73 -15.57 -11.79 0.43
CA GLY A 73 -16.82 -12.10 1.13
C GLY A 73 -17.49 -10.88 1.75
N THR A 74 -17.37 -9.72 1.12
CA THR A 74 -18.03 -8.47 1.54
C THR A 74 -19.17 -8.10 0.60
N ARG A 75 -20.11 -7.28 1.08
CA ARG A 75 -21.23 -6.78 0.26
C ARG A 75 -20.79 -5.76 -0.79
N HIS A 76 -19.74 -4.99 -0.50
CA HIS A 76 -19.29 -3.87 -1.32
C HIS A 76 -17.76 -3.80 -1.33
N ALA A 77 -17.19 -3.47 -2.49
CA ALA A 77 -15.81 -3.06 -2.66
C ALA A 77 -15.76 -1.77 -3.49
N VAL A 78 -14.74 -0.94 -3.27
CA VAL A 78 -14.53 0.31 -4.01
C VAL A 78 -13.05 0.39 -4.38
N ALA A 79 -12.77 0.55 -5.67
CA ALA A 79 -11.42 0.64 -6.19
C ALA A 79 -10.86 2.06 -6.04
N PHE A 80 -9.61 2.15 -5.58
CA PHE A 80 -8.85 3.40 -5.48
C PHE A 80 -7.56 3.29 -6.28
N SER A 81 -6.94 4.43 -6.58
CA SER A 81 -5.68 4.49 -7.33
C SER A 81 -4.50 3.87 -6.59
N ASN A 82 -4.54 3.77 -5.26
CA ASN A 82 -3.57 3.08 -4.42
C ASN A 82 -4.10 2.90 -2.97
N GLY A 83 -3.34 2.18 -2.14
CA GLY A 83 -3.68 1.92 -0.74
C GLY A 83 -3.76 3.17 0.15
N THR A 84 -2.96 4.20 -0.10
CA THR A 84 -3.01 5.45 0.66
C THR A 84 -4.32 6.20 0.41
N ALA A 85 -4.77 6.26 -0.85
CA ALA A 85 -6.05 6.85 -1.21
C ALA A 85 -7.23 6.05 -0.62
N ALA A 86 -7.12 4.72 -0.62
CA ALA A 86 -8.11 3.85 0.03
C ALA A 86 -8.19 4.08 1.54
N LEU A 87 -7.05 4.16 2.24
CA LEU A 87 -7.01 4.47 3.67
C LEU A 87 -7.61 5.83 3.99
N HIS A 88 -7.26 6.87 3.22
CA HIS A 88 -7.83 8.20 3.37
C HIS A 88 -9.36 8.18 3.19
N GLY A 89 -9.86 7.52 2.13
CA GLY A 89 -11.29 7.34 1.89
C GLY A 89 -11.99 6.55 2.99
N ALA A 90 -11.36 5.49 3.52
CA ALA A 90 -11.89 4.69 4.61
C ALA A 90 -12.01 5.48 5.91
N TYR A 91 -11.01 6.30 6.26
CA TYR A 91 -11.05 7.14 7.46
C TYR A 91 -12.08 8.25 7.32
N PHE A 92 -12.17 8.86 6.14
CA PHE A 92 -13.22 9.83 5.83
C PHE A 92 -14.63 9.21 5.97
N ALA A 93 -14.83 8.01 5.43
CA ALA A 93 -16.10 7.28 5.53
C ALA A 93 -16.43 6.85 6.97
N ALA A 94 -15.42 6.55 7.78
CA ALA A 94 -15.58 6.30 9.22
C ALA A 94 -15.87 7.59 10.03
N GLY A 95 -15.79 8.76 9.39
CA GLY A 95 -16.08 10.06 9.98
C GLY A 95 -14.93 10.66 10.77
N ALA A 96 -13.68 10.26 10.50
CA ALA A 96 -12.51 10.91 11.06
C ALA A 96 -12.39 12.35 10.54
N SER A 97 -12.13 13.27 11.45
CA SER A 97 -12.09 14.70 11.16
C SER A 97 -11.18 15.45 12.15
N ARG A 98 -11.09 16.77 12.01
CA ARG A 98 -10.33 17.61 12.94
C ARG A 98 -10.85 17.45 14.37
N GLY A 99 -9.94 17.12 15.29
CA GLY A 99 -10.24 16.93 16.71
C GLY A 99 -10.44 15.47 17.10
N ASP A 100 -10.52 14.57 16.12
CA ASP A 100 -10.58 13.13 16.36
C ASP A 100 -9.17 12.52 16.43
N GLU A 101 -9.08 11.35 17.05
CA GLU A 101 -7.89 10.51 17.10
C GLU A 101 -8.04 9.26 16.24
N VAL A 102 -6.97 8.90 15.52
CA VAL A 102 -6.84 7.64 14.79
C VAL A 102 -5.71 6.83 15.42
N LEU A 103 -6.05 5.69 16.01
CA LEU A 103 -5.13 4.80 16.70
C LEU A 103 -4.49 3.80 15.74
N THR A 104 -3.17 3.64 15.81
CA THR A 104 -2.40 2.67 15.00
C THR A 104 -1.08 2.30 15.67
N SER A 105 -0.32 1.39 15.08
CA SER A 105 1.06 1.07 15.48
C SER A 105 2.09 2.06 14.90
N PRO A 106 3.20 2.36 15.59
CA PRO A 106 4.35 3.03 14.98
C PRO A 106 5.15 2.07 14.07
N LEU A 107 4.95 0.77 14.18
CA LEU A 107 5.52 -0.28 13.34
C LEU A 107 4.56 -0.62 12.18
N THR A 108 4.29 0.37 11.32
CA THR A 108 3.48 0.23 10.11
C THR A 108 4.04 1.12 9.01
N PHE A 109 3.50 1.02 7.79
CA PHE A 109 3.88 1.94 6.72
C PHE A 109 3.32 3.35 6.97
N ALA A 110 4.08 4.40 6.64
CA ALA A 110 3.73 5.78 6.96
C ALA A 110 2.37 6.24 6.40
N ALA A 111 1.86 5.59 5.35
CA ALA A 111 0.54 5.89 4.80
C ALA A 111 -0.58 5.80 5.84
N THR A 112 -0.49 4.88 6.80
CA THR A 112 -1.51 4.69 7.85
C THR A 112 -1.69 5.94 8.69
N ALA A 113 -0.59 6.47 9.26
CA ALA A 113 -0.64 7.70 10.05
C ALA A 113 -0.94 8.94 9.16
N ASN A 114 -0.40 8.98 7.94
CA ASN A 114 -0.64 10.09 7.02
C ASN A 114 -2.12 10.20 6.59
N ALA A 115 -2.81 9.07 6.41
CA ALA A 115 -4.23 9.07 6.09
C ALA A 115 -5.07 9.75 7.18
N ALA A 116 -4.71 9.60 8.46
CA ALA A 116 -5.35 10.34 9.55
C ALA A 116 -5.11 11.85 9.40
N LEU A 117 -3.88 12.26 9.14
CA LEU A 117 -3.52 13.66 8.95
C LEU A 117 -4.25 14.30 7.75
N TYR A 118 -4.51 13.56 6.67
CA TYR A 118 -5.25 14.06 5.51
C TYR A 118 -6.71 14.40 5.84
N THR A 119 -7.32 13.68 6.80
CA THR A 119 -8.66 14.03 7.33
C THR A 119 -8.64 15.19 8.34
N GLY A 120 -7.44 15.58 8.80
CA GLY A 120 -7.26 16.55 9.89
C GLY A 120 -7.28 15.95 11.30
N ALA A 121 -7.45 14.63 11.42
CA ALA A 121 -7.36 13.89 12.67
C ALA A 121 -5.91 13.75 13.15
N VAL A 122 -5.74 13.36 14.42
CA VAL A 122 -4.42 13.17 15.05
C VAL A 122 -4.09 11.67 15.13
N PRO A 123 -2.96 11.20 14.58
CA PRO A 123 -2.52 9.83 14.78
C PRO A 123 -2.03 9.63 16.22
N VAL A 124 -2.52 8.57 16.87
CA VAL A 124 -2.10 8.14 18.21
C VAL A 124 -1.50 6.74 18.11
N PHE A 125 -0.33 6.55 18.71
CA PHE A 125 0.40 5.29 18.61
C PHE A 125 0.20 4.41 19.85
N ALA A 126 -0.15 3.15 19.62
CA ALA A 126 -0.09 2.06 20.58
C ALA A 126 0.98 1.05 20.15
N ASP A 127 1.55 0.34 21.11
CA ASP A 127 2.67 -0.59 20.84
C ASP A 127 2.18 -1.89 20.19
N ILE A 128 3.13 -2.71 19.73
CA ILE A 128 2.86 -4.03 19.12
C ILE A 128 3.01 -5.17 20.12
N ASP A 129 2.36 -6.29 19.83
CA ASP A 129 2.68 -7.57 20.46
C ASP A 129 3.97 -8.11 19.83
N PRO A 130 5.06 -8.29 20.60
CA PRO A 130 6.35 -8.73 20.07
C PRO A 130 6.33 -10.15 19.48
N ALA A 131 5.34 -10.98 19.82
CA ALA A 131 5.21 -12.32 19.26
C ALA A 131 4.62 -12.31 17.84
N THR A 132 3.80 -11.31 17.52
CA THR A 132 3.06 -11.24 16.24
C THR A 132 3.46 -10.06 15.36
N ALA A 133 4.13 -9.05 15.94
CA ALA A 133 4.38 -7.74 15.35
C ALA A 133 3.09 -6.98 14.94
N CYS A 134 1.92 -7.45 15.37
CA CYS A 134 0.64 -6.78 15.17
C CYS A 134 0.38 -5.78 16.31
N LEU A 135 -0.54 -4.85 16.06
CA LEU A 135 -1.02 -3.90 17.07
C LEU A 135 -1.52 -4.64 18.33
N ASP A 136 -0.95 -4.33 19.50
CA ASP A 136 -1.30 -5.00 20.76
C ASP A 136 -2.69 -4.55 21.23
N PRO A 137 -3.66 -5.47 21.43
CA PRO A 137 -5.00 -5.12 21.87
C PRO A 137 -5.07 -4.45 23.25
N GLU A 138 -4.23 -4.87 24.21
CA GLU A 138 -4.17 -4.30 25.55
C GLU A 138 -3.58 -2.89 25.52
N LYS A 139 -2.46 -2.71 24.80
CA LYS A 139 -1.86 -1.37 24.61
C LYS A 139 -2.74 -0.43 23.81
N THR A 140 -3.52 -0.96 22.87
CA THR A 140 -4.53 -0.19 22.15
C THR A 140 -5.63 0.26 23.11
N ALA A 141 -6.16 -0.65 23.94
CA ALA A 141 -7.21 -0.32 24.89
C ALA A 141 -6.78 0.76 25.90
N GLU A 142 -5.52 0.74 26.37
CA GLU A 142 -4.94 1.76 27.25
C GLU A 142 -4.93 3.17 26.64
N LYS A 143 -4.97 3.29 25.31
CA LYS A 143 -4.87 4.56 24.58
C LYS A 143 -6.20 5.10 24.09
N ILE A 144 -7.30 4.35 24.21
CA ILE A 144 -8.62 4.81 23.76
C ILE A 144 -9.08 6.00 24.62
N THR A 145 -9.51 7.06 23.97
CA THR A 145 -10.07 8.26 24.58
C THR A 145 -11.50 8.52 24.05
N PRO A 146 -12.28 9.44 24.64
CA PRO A 146 -13.60 9.81 24.12
C PRO A 146 -13.59 10.39 22.69
N VAL A 147 -12.44 10.82 22.17
CA VAL A 147 -12.28 11.36 20.81
C VAL A 147 -11.62 10.37 19.85
N THR A 148 -11.33 9.14 20.30
CA THR A 148 -10.90 8.05 19.43
C THR A 148 -12.00 7.70 18.43
N LYS A 149 -11.72 7.88 17.15
CA LYS A 149 -12.69 7.66 16.07
C LYS A 149 -12.41 6.39 15.26
N VAL A 150 -11.14 6.08 15.03
CA VAL A 150 -10.71 4.93 14.22
C VAL A 150 -9.60 4.19 14.95
N ILE A 151 -9.63 2.86 14.89
CA ILE A 151 -8.50 1.99 15.20
C ILE A 151 -8.09 1.32 13.89
N ALA A 152 -6.85 1.53 13.46
CA ALA A 152 -6.26 0.97 12.25
C ALA A 152 -5.23 -0.10 12.63
N PRO A 153 -5.60 -1.40 12.58
CA PRO A 153 -4.73 -2.51 13.00
C PRO A 153 -3.79 -2.97 11.88
N VAL A 154 -3.19 -2.01 11.16
CA VAL A 154 -2.25 -2.24 10.05
C VAL A 154 -0.82 -1.94 10.46
#